data_AF-A0A536LBP5-F1
#
_entry.id   AF-A0A536LBP5-F1
#
_cell.length_a   1.000
_cell.length_b   1.000
_cell.length_c   1.000
_cell.angle_alpha   90.00
_cell.angle_beta   90.00
_cell.angle_gamma   90.00
#
_symmetry.space_group_name_H-M   'P 1'
#
loop_
_entity.id
_entity.type
_entity.pdbx_description
1 polymer ?
#
loop_
_entity_poly.entity_id
_entity_poly.type
_entity_poly.pdbx_seq_one_letter_code
_entity_poly.pdbx_strand_id
1 'polypeptide(L)'
;MDIGKTLTVRNRLEWRRWLAKHHADTREIWLVYYKKASGKAGISYEESVQEGLAYGWIEGQNKSIDDERYAARFTPRRPNSNWSDSNIARVKKLLAEGRMAAPGLATLPPGLSLPRLRGGPVGPRERRFSARRAFETSREGVS
;
A
#
# COMPACT_ATOMS: atom_id res chain seq x y z
N MET A 1 33.95 2.21 -0.48
CA MET A 1 32.75 2.00 -1.31
C MET A 1 31.71 2.99 -0.86
N ASP A 2 31.36 3.95 -1.70
CA ASP A 2 30.41 4.98 -1.30
C ASP A 2 28.99 4.41 -1.29
N ILE A 3 28.32 4.60 -0.16
CA ILE A 3 26.87 4.42 -0.01
C ILE A 3 26.26 5.77 -0.36
N GLY A 4 25.17 5.76 -1.15
CA GLY A 4 24.46 6.98 -1.52
C GLY A 4 23.72 7.60 -0.33
N LYS A 5 22.74 8.46 -0.60
CA LYS A 5 21.90 9.05 0.45
C LYS A 5 21.26 7.94 1.31
N THR A 6 21.48 8.01 2.61
CA THR A 6 20.94 7.05 3.58
C THR A 6 19.71 7.59 4.30
N LEU A 7 18.89 6.67 4.79
CA LEU A 7 17.73 6.95 5.64
C LEU A 7 17.69 5.90 6.76
N THR A 8 17.54 6.37 8.00
CA THR A 8 17.28 5.50 9.15
C THR A 8 15.86 5.74 9.62
N VAL A 9 15.08 4.66 9.76
CA VAL A 9 13.71 4.69 10.28
C VAL A 9 13.53 3.62 11.34
N ARG A 10 12.68 3.90 12.33
CA ARG A 10 12.50 3.03 13.49
C ARG A 10 11.47 1.92 13.26
N ASN A 11 10.52 2.15 12.36
CA ASN A 11 9.40 1.24 12.15
C ASN A 11 8.76 1.42 10.77
N ARG A 12 7.81 0.52 10.48
CA ARG A 12 6.97 0.51 9.29
C ARG A 12 6.32 1.85 8.97
N LEU A 13 5.78 2.54 9.98
CA LEU A 13 5.01 3.77 9.77
C LEU A 13 5.89 4.93 9.28
N GLU A 14 7.09 5.07 9.84
CA GLU A 14 8.05 6.08 9.39
C GLU A 14 8.50 5.83 7.95
N TRP A 15 8.76 4.57 7.60
CA TRP A 15 9.10 4.20 6.23
C TRP A 15 7.96 4.50 5.25
N ARG A 16 6.73 4.10 5.61
CA ARG A 16 5.53 4.37 4.80
C ARG A 16 5.30 5.86 4.58
N ARG A 17 5.51 6.69 5.61
CA ARG A 17 5.41 8.17 5.50
C ARG A 17 6.46 8.75 4.57
N TRP A 18 7.70 8.25 4.65
CA TRP A 18 8.76 8.67 3.74
C TRP A 18 8.40 8.34 2.28
N LEU A 19 7.96 7.11 2.02
CA LEU A 19 7.52 6.69 0.69
C LEU A 19 6.35 7.54 0.18
N ALA A 20 5.34 7.81 1.01
CA ALA A 20 4.23 8.68 0.65
C ALA A 20 4.68 10.04 0.12
N LYS A 21 5.71 10.63 0.74
CA LYS A 21 6.25 11.93 0.36
C LYS A 21 7.24 11.89 -0.80
N HIS A 22 7.99 10.80 -0.97
CA HIS A 22 9.19 10.79 -1.82
C HIS A 22 9.17 9.77 -2.96
N HIS A 23 8.15 8.91 -3.07
CA HIS A 23 8.13 7.82 -4.04
C HIS A 23 8.24 8.25 -5.51
N ALA A 24 7.79 9.46 -5.84
CA ALA A 24 7.79 10.00 -7.21
C ALA A 24 9.09 10.78 -7.54
N ASP A 25 9.64 11.51 -6.56
CA ASP A 25 10.72 12.47 -6.79
C ASP A 25 12.12 11.89 -6.50
N THR A 26 12.20 10.73 -5.85
CA THR A 26 13.47 10.12 -5.44
C THR A 26 13.79 8.91 -6.31
N ARG A 27 15.00 8.87 -6.88
CA ARG A 27 15.45 7.78 -7.74
C ARG A 27 16.00 6.58 -6.97
N GLU A 28 16.56 6.83 -5.79
CA GLU A 28 17.04 5.79 -4.89
C GLU A 28 17.19 6.30 -3.45
N ILE A 29 17.13 5.39 -2.48
CA ILE A 29 17.46 5.65 -1.08
C ILE A 29 18.11 4.39 -0.47
N TRP A 30 19.06 4.57 0.43
CA TRP A 30 19.67 3.48 1.19
C TRP A 30 19.06 3.40 2.58
N LEU A 31 18.20 2.42 2.82
CA LEU A 31 17.59 2.22 4.14
C LEU A 31 18.60 1.53 5.06
N VAL A 32 18.89 2.13 6.21
CA VAL A 32 19.83 1.62 7.20
C VAL A 32 19.12 0.68 8.17
N TYR A 33 19.77 -0.44 8.43
CA TYR A 33 19.33 -1.46 9.36
C TYR A 33 20.42 -1.71 10.41
N TYR A 34 19.98 -2.08 11.60
CA TYR A 34 20.84 -2.63 12.63
C TYR A 34 20.99 -4.15 12.44
N LYS A 35 22.22 -4.65 12.53
CA LYS A 35 22.51 -6.08 12.57
C LYS A 35 21.99 -6.65 13.89
N LYS A 36 21.53 -7.91 13.86
CA LYS A 36 20.99 -8.60 15.05
C LYS A 36 21.95 -8.56 16.25
N ALA A 37 23.25 -8.69 16.00
CA ALA A 37 24.29 -8.67 17.02
C ALA A 37 24.41 -7.33 17.78
N SER A 38 23.93 -6.22 17.21
CA SER A 38 24.00 -4.90 17.86
C SER A 38 22.99 -4.72 19.01
N GLY A 39 21.97 -5.58 19.11
CA GLY A 39 20.88 -5.43 20.09
C GLY A 39 19.97 -4.22 19.85
N LYS A 40 20.22 -3.41 18.81
CA LYS A 40 19.45 -2.20 18.49
C LYS A 40 18.20 -2.54 17.69
N ALA A 41 17.09 -1.91 18.05
CA ALA A 41 15.84 -2.01 17.32
C ALA A 41 15.80 -1.07 16.10
N GLY A 42 15.07 -1.49 15.07
CA GLY A 42 14.82 -0.70 13.87
C GLY A 42 13.75 -1.36 13.02
N ILE A 43 13.47 -0.79 11.85
CA ILE A 43 12.57 -1.43 10.90
C ILE A 43 13.08 -2.82 10.53
N SER A 44 12.19 -3.81 10.51
CA SER A 44 12.55 -5.14 10.04
C SER A 44 12.65 -5.16 8.51
N TYR A 45 13.48 -6.06 7.98
CA TYR A 45 13.60 -6.25 6.54
C TYR A 45 12.26 -6.58 5.87
N GLU A 46 11.44 -7.43 6.50
CA GLU A 46 10.14 -7.80 5.93
C GLU A 46 9.19 -6.59 5.85
N GLU A 47 9.21 -5.70 6.85
CA GLU A 47 8.39 -4.50 6.84
C GLU A 47 8.85 -3.48 5.79
N SER A 48 10.16 -3.31 5.64
CA SER A 48 10.70 -2.38 4.65
C SER A 48 10.37 -2.82 3.22
N VAL A 49 10.46 -4.12 2.93
CA VAL A 49 10.09 -4.69 1.64
C VAL A 49 8.59 -4.58 1.38
N GLN A 50 7.75 -4.92 2.36
CA GLN A 50 6.29 -4.82 2.19
C GLN A 50 5.84 -3.38 1.90
N GLU A 51 6.33 -2.40 2.66
CA GLU A 51 5.96 -1.01 2.41
C GLU A 51 6.58 -0.46 1.13
N GLY A 52 7.80 -0.90 0.78
CA GLY A 52 8.40 -0.61 -0.52
C GLY A 52 7.50 -1.07 -1.66
N LEU A 53 7.09 -2.33 -1.65
CA LEU A 53 6.17 -2.91 -2.63
C LEU A 53 4.82 -2.17 -2.66
N ALA A 54 4.30 -1.77 -1.50
CA ALA A 54 3.05 -1.01 -1.41
C ALA A 54 3.11 0.33 -2.16
N TYR A 55 4.30 0.90 -2.35
CA TYR A 55 4.52 2.14 -3.12
C TYR A 55 5.19 1.92 -4.47
N GLY A 56 5.36 0.66 -4.91
CA GLY A 56 5.97 0.34 -6.20
C GLY A 56 7.50 0.45 -6.20
N TRP A 57 8.12 0.32 -5.03
CA TRP A 57 9.57 0.31 -4.84
C TRP A 57 10.07 -1.11 -4.55
N ILE A 58 11.33 -1.40 -4.91
CA ILE A 58 12.02 -2.65 -4.58
C ILE A 58 13.35 -2.38 -3.92
N GLU A 59 13.77 -3.32 -3.09
CA GLU A 59 15.13 -3.46 -2.63
C GLU A 59 16.02 -4.19 -3.65
N GLY A 60 17.34 -4.03 -3.52
CA GLY A 60 18.30 -4.76 -4.34
C GLY A 60 19.64 -4.96 -3.65
N GLN A 61 20.53 -3.98 -3.77
CA GLN A 61 21.90 -4.11 -3.25
C GLN A 61 21.95 -3.91 -1.74
N ASN A 62 22.73 -4.73 -1.05
CA ASN A 62 23.06 -4.54 0.36
C ASN A 62 24.54 -4.18 0.50
N LYS A 63 24.86 -3.26 1.42
CA LYS A 63 26.23 -2.87 1.76
C LYS A 63 26.39 -2.76 3.28
N SER A 64 27.50 -3.28 3.81
CA SER A 64 27.87 -3.04 5.21
C SER A 64 28.29 -1.58 5.40
N ILE A 65 27.91 -0.97 6.53
CA ILE A 65 28.35 0.36 6.92
C ILE A 65 29.48 0.24 7.95
N ASP A 66 29.23 -0.54 9.01
CA ASP A 66 30.16 -0.79 10.10
C ASP A 66 29.81 -2.12 10.77
N ASP A 67 30.33 -2.37 11.97
CA ASP A 67 30.11 -3.60 12.73
C ASP A 67 28.65 -3.81 13.15
N GLU A 68 27.89 -2.73 13.33
CA GLU A 68 26.53 -2.76 13.82
C GLU A 68 25.48 -2.54 12.73
N ARG A 69 25.84 -1.97 11.59
CA ARG A 69 24.90 -1.45 10.59
C ARG A 69 25.19 -1.94 9.19
N TYR A 70 24.13 -2.09 8.42
CA TYR A 70 24.17 -2.28 6.98
C TYR A 70 23.04 -1.49 6.33
N ALA A 71 23.11 -1.25 5.03
CA ALA A 71 22.05 -0.60 4.27
C ALA A 71 21.62 -1.43 3.07
N ALA A 72 20.32 -1.39 2.78
CA ALA A 72 19.75 -1.91 1.54
C ALA A 72 19.32 -0.75 0.65
N ARG A 73 19.65 -0.83 -0.64
CA ARG A 73 19.24 0.15 -1.63
C ARG A 73 17.82 -0.14 -2.09
N PHE A 74 16.97 0.86 -2.01
CA PHE A 74 15.61 0.86 -2.55
C PHE A 74 15.51 1.81 -3.75
N THR A 75 14.78 1.37 -4.78
CA THR A 75 14.52 2.15 -6.00
C THR A 75 13.09 1.96 -6.48
N PRO A 76 12.47 2.93 -7.19
CA PRO A 76 11.24 2.69 -7.93
C PRO A 76 11.39 1.50 -8.87
N ARG A 77 10.36 0.64 -8.95
CA ARG A 77 10.35 -0.45 -9.94
C ARG A 77 10.33 0.12 -11.33
N ARG A 78 11.17 -0.45 -12.20
CA ARG A 78 11.09 -0.16 -13.63
C ARG A 78 9.83 -0.82 -14.22
N PRO A 79 9.15 -0.14 -15.16
CA PRO A 79 8.13 -0.78 -15.98
C PRO A 79 8.69 -2.09 -16.57
N ASN A 80 7.87 -3.14 -16.59
CA ASN A 80 8.19 -4.45 -17.17
C ASN A 80 9.32 -5.25 -16.49
N SER A 81 9.77 -4.85 -15.30
CA SER A 81 10.75 -5.63 -14.53
C SER A 81 10.14 -6.91 -13.94
N ASN A 82 10.91 -8.00 -13.98
CA ASN A 82 10.52 -9.32 -13.47
C ASN A 82 10.07 -9.27 -12.00
N TRP A 83 9.13 -10.14 -11.65
CA TRP A 83 8.65 -10.33 -10.29
C TRP A 83 9.08 -11.69 -9.78
N SER A 84 9.68 -11.74 -8.59
CA SER A 84 9.94 -13.00 -7.89
C SER A 84 8.65 -13.54 -7.25
N ASP A 85 8.56 -14.85 -7.08
CA ASP A 85 7.42 -15.49 -6.38
C ASP A 85 7.23 -14.94 -4.97
N SER A 86 8.32 -14.64 -4.27
CA SER A 86 8.28 -14.03 -2.94
C SER A 86 7.65 -12.64 -2.93
N ASN A 87 7.95 -11.80 -3.92
CA ASN A 87 7.35 -10.46 -4.02
C ASN A 87 5.90 -10.53 -4.52
N ILE A 88 5.57 -11.48 -5.38
CA ILE A 88 4.18 -11.77 -5.76
C ILE A 88 3.38 -12.18 -4.52
N ALA A 89 3.90 -13.08 -3.68
CA ALA A 89 3.24 -13.52 -2.45
C ALA A 89 3.00 -12.35 -1.47
N ARG A 90 4.02 -11.50 -1.26
CA ARG A 90 3.88 -10.28 -0.44
C ARG A 90 2.82 -9.34 -0.98
N VAL A 91 2.82 -9.07 -2.29
CA VAL A 91 1.81 -8.21 -2.91
C VAL A 91 0.41 -8.80 -2.79
N LYS A 92 0.22 -10.10 -3.01
CA LYS A 92 -1.08 -10.77 -2.80
C LYS A 92 -1.60 -10.55 -1.39
N LYS A 93 -0.73 -10.68 -0.39
CA LYS A 93 -1.06 -10.38 1.01
C LYS A 93 -1.44 -8.91 1.21
N LEU A 94 -0.64 -7.98 0.70
CA LEU A 94 -0.91 -6.54 0.81
C LEU A 94 -2.20 -6.11 0.12
N LEU A 95 -2.54 -6.75 -1.01
CA LEU A 95 -3.80 -6.56 -1.73
C LEU A 95 -4.99 -7.03 -0.90
N ALA A 96 -4.90 -8.23 -0.30
CA ALA A 96 -5.94 -8.75 0.59
C ALA A 96 -6.14 -7.89 1.85
N GLU A 97 -5.06 -7.30 2.37
CA GLU A 97 -5.07 -6.40 3.53
C GLU A 97 -5.45 -4.95 3.19
N GLY A 98 -5.63 -4.60 1.90
CA GLY A 98 -5.93 -3.21 1.49
C GLY A 98 -4.78 -2.23 1.77
N ARG A 99 -3.53 -2.71 1.85
CA ARG A 99 -2.36 -1.90 2.24
C ARG A 99 -1.57 -1.33 1.06
N MET A 100 -1.88 -1.74 -0.17
CA MET A 100 -1.28 -1.19 -1.39
C MET A 100 -1.69 0.28 -1.58
N ALA A 101 -0.72 1.14 -1.90
CA ALA A 101 -0.99 2.52 -2.30
C ALA A 101 -1.17 2.62 -3.82
N ALA A 102 -1.78 3.71 -4.30
CA ALA A 102 -1.97 3.99 -5.73
C ALA A 102 -0.70 3.78 -6.59
N PRO A 103 0.49 4.30 -6.22
CA PRO A 103 1.70 4.06 -7.01
C PRO A 103 2.11 2.58 -7.04
N GLY A 104 1.94 1.82 -5.95
CA GLY A 104 2.22 0.39 -5.95
C GLY A 104 1.27 -0.39 -6.86
N LEU A 105 -0.03 -0.06 -6.82
CA LEU A 105 -1.04 -0.66 -7.70
C LEU A 105 -0.73 -0.44 -9.18
N ALA A 106 -0.18 0.73 -9.54
CA ALA A 106 0.20 1.06 -10.92
C ALA A 106 1.41 0.26 -11.43
N THR A 107 2.19 -0.38 -10.53
CA THR A 107 3.37 -1.18 -10.92
C THR A 107 3.12 -2.68 -11.05
N LEU A 108 1.88 -3.13 -10.79
CA LEU A 108 1.56 -4.55 -10.78
C LEU A 108 1.73 -5.18 -12.18
N PRO A 109 2.25 -6.42 -12.24
CA PRO A 109 2.35 -7.16 -13.49
C PRO A 109 0.95 -7.59 -13.95
N PRO A 110 0.75 -7.87 -15.26
CA PRO A 110 -0.49 -8.43 -15.76
C PRO A 110 -0.91 -9.69 -14.97
N GLY A 111 -2.19 -9.77 -14.64
CA GLY A 111 -2.76 -10.90 -13.89
C GLY A 111 -2.61 -10.80 -12.37
N LEU A 112 -1.81 -9.87 -11.83
CA LEU A 112 -1.78 -9.55 -10.41
C LEU A 112 -2.63 -8.31 -10.13
N SER A 113 -3.82 -8.51 -9.58
CA SER A 113 -4.74 -7.42 -9.25
C SER A 113 -5.49 -7.74 -7.96
N LEU A 114 -6.18 -6.73 -7.40
CA LEU A 114 -7.07 -6.95 -6.27
C LEU A 114 -8.02 -8.12 -6.60
N PRO A 115 -8.19 -9.10 -5.70
CA PRO A 115 -9.22 -10.09 -5.91
C PRO A 115 -10.54 -9.34 -6.11
N ARG A 116 -11.24 -9.62 -7.22
CA ARG A 116 -12.60 -9.12 -7.39
C ARG A 116 -13.35 -9.58 -6.16
N LEU A 117 -13.76 -8.65 -5.29
CA LEU A 117 -14.63 -8.97 -4.16
C LEU A 117 -15.87 -9.62 -4.76
N ARG A 118 -15.98 -10.96 -4.65
CA ARG A 118 -17.24 -11.64 -4.93
C ARG A 118 -18.18 -11.22 -3.80
N GLY A 119 -18.98 -10.19 -4.08
CA GLY A 119 -19.97 -9.62 -3.15
C GLY A 119 -19.50 -8.32 -2.48
N GLY A 120 -19.66 -7.20 -3.18
CA GLY A 120 -19.90 -5.91 -2.50
C GLY A 120 -21.37 -5.81 -2.09
N PRO A 121 -21.75 -4.93 -1.14
CA PRO A 121 -23.11 -4.85 -0.66
C PRO A 121 -24.05 -4.47 -1.82
N VAL A 122 -25.10 -5.26 -2.00
CA VAL A 122 -26.26 -4.84 -2.77
C VAL A 122 -26.82 -3.63 -2.04
N GLY A 123 -26.57 -2.43 -2.56
CA GLY A 123 -27.17 -1.21 -2.04
C GLY A 123 -28.68 -1.39 -1.93
N PRO A 124 -29.34 -0.76 -0.94
CA PRO A 124 -30.74 -1.01 -0.69
C PRO A 124 -31.54 -0.71 -1.95
N ARG A 125 -32.23 -1.73 -2.48
CA ARG A 125 -33.26 -1.57 -3.50
C ARG A 125 -34.26 -0.57 -2.93
N GLU A 126 -34.31 0.63 -3.51
CA GLU A 126 -35.34 1.60 -3.19
C GLU A 126 -36.70 0.92 -3.37
N ARG A 127 -37.35 0.60 -2.25
CA ARG A 127 -38.76 0.27 -2.25
C ARG A 127 -39.49 1.54 -2.67
N ARG A 128 -39.97 1.56 -3.91
CA ARG A 128 -40.98 2.52 -4.36
C ARG A 128 -42.17 2.42 -3.41
N PHE A 129 -42.26 3.35 -2.46
CA PHE A 129 -43.48 3.61 -1.72
C PHE A 129 -44.44 4.29 -2.71
N SER A 130 -45.41 3.51 -3.20
CA SER A 130 -46.56 4.08 -3.90
C SER A 130 -47.45 4.78 -2.87
N ALA A 131 -47.41 6.10 -2.84
CA ALA A 131 -48.31 6.90 -2.03
C ALA A 131 -49.71 6.88 -2.66
N ARG A 132 -50.61 6.03 -2.13
CA ARG A 132 -52.05 6.24 -2.25
C ARG A 132 -52.49 7.03 -1.02
N ARG A 133 -52.67 8.34 -1.18
CA ARG A 133 -53.37 9.17 -0.19
C ARG A 133 -54.84 9.19 -0.60
N ALA A 134 -55.67 8.49 0.16
CA ALA A 134 -57.10 8.74 0.20
C ALA A 134 -57.30 9.98 1.08
N PHE A 135 -57.99 11.00 0.55
CA PHE A 135 -58.69 11.99 1.37
C PHE A 135 -59.98 12.35 0.66
N GLU A 136 -61.03 11.74 1.19
CA GLU A 136 -62.42 12.09 1.07
C GLU A 136 -62.66 13.32 1.96
N THR A 137 -63.19 14.41 1.40
CA THR A 137 -63.87 15.45 2.19
C THR A 137 -65.10 15.92 1.43
N SER A 138 -66.21 15.80 2.13
CA SER A 138 -67.58 15.97 1.71
C SER A 138 -67.90 17.37 1.21
N ARG A 139 -68.76 17.42 0.18
CA ARG A 139 -69.57 18.59 -0.15
C ARG A 139 -70.77 18.65 0.79
N GLU A 140 -70.81 19.69 1.62
CA GLU A 140 -72.01 20.43 2.01
C GLU A 140 -71.67 21.87 1.57
N GLY A 141 -72.45 22.67 0.85
CA GLY A 141 -73.90 22.82 0.79
C GLY A 141 -74.09 24.34 0.76
N VAL A 142 -74.58 24.86 -0.37
CA VAL A 142 -74.79 26.30 -0.64
C VAL A 142 -76.13 26.73 -0.08
N SER A 143 -76.12 27.92 0.55
CA SER A 143 -77.24 28.84 0.84
C SER A 143 -78.32 28.44 1.84
#